data_AF-A0A7H4MNB6-F1
#
_entry.id   AF-A0A7H4MNB6-F1
#
_cell.length_a   1.000
_cell.length_b   1.000
_cell.length_c   1.000
_cell.angle_alpha   90.00
_cell.angle_beta   90.00
_cell.angle_gamma   90.00
#
_symmetry.space_group_name_H-M   'P 1'
#
loop_
_entity.id
_entity.type
_entity.pdbx_description
1 polymer ?
#
loop_
_entity_poly.entity_id
_entity_poly.type
_entity_poly.pdbx_seq_one_letter_code
_entity_poly.pdbx_strand_id
1 'polypeptide(L)'
;MLGTALDRLTEEALLELYYQSDEQAENEVLLQEAVRRVQQFANRLPVIRQRLDGDILAAYQGDPSARSMDDVLLCYPGIHAVMHYRLAHELHQLDLPLLARIITEKAHSQTGIDIHPGAQIDDGFFIDHGTGVVIGETASSVNEYVFIKPSPWGPNVSLVGEDGQLQKIILAPYY
;
A
#
# COMPACT_ATOMS: atom_id res chain seq x y z
N MET A 1 -1.96 -17.93 13.55
CA MET A 1 -1.37 -17.25 14.72
C MET A 1 -0.31 -16.28 14.20
N LEU A 2 -0.09 -15.14 14.87
CA LEU A 2 0.86 -14.12 14.39
C LEU A 2 2.27 -14.66 14.18
N GLY A 3 2.77 -15.50 15.10
CA GLY A 3 4.09 -16.14 14.98
C GLY A 3 4.25 -16.88 13.64
N THR A 4 3.32 -17.76 13.29
CA THR A 4 3.35 -18.50 12.02
C THR A 4 3.36 -17.58 10.78
N ALA A 5 2.71 -16.42 10.85
CA ALA A 5 2.73 -15.47 9.73
C ALA A 5 4.08 -14.77 9.61
N LEU A 6 4.71 -14.41 10.75
CA LEU A 6 6.04 -13.83 10.78
C LEU A 6 7.11 -14.84 10.36
N ASP A 7 7.00 -16.11 10.78
CA ASP A 7 7.92 -17.18 10.36
C ASP A 7 7.93 -17.33 8.84
N ARG A 8 6.74 -17.37 8.22
CA ARG A 8 6.62 -17.39 6.75
C ARG A 8 7.17 -16.12 6.10
N LEU A 9 6.90 -14.95 6.69
CA LEU A 9 7.45 -13.71 6.17
C LEU A 9 8.98 -13.70 6.25
N THR A 10 9.59 -14.35 7.25
CA THR A 10 11.05 -14.53 7.33
C THR A 10 11.57 -15.43 6.23
N GLU A 11 10.88 -16.52 5.91
CA GLU A 11 11.24 -17.38 4.77
C GLU A 11 11.21 -16.59 3.45
N GLU A 12 10.15 -15.82 3.22
CA GLU A 12 10.03 -14.98 2.02
C GLU A 12 11.07 -13.85 1.98
N ALA A 13 11.35 -13.20 3.11
CA ALA A 13 12.39 -12.16 3.20
C ALA A 13 13.78 -12.74 2.93
N LEU A 14 14.06 -13.95 3.38
CA LEU A 14 15.30 -14.65 3.09
C LEU A 14 15.44 -14.91 1.57
N LEU A 15 14.37 -15.37 0.91
CA LEU A 15 14.38 -15.59 -0.54
C LEU A 15 14.65 -14.29 -1.32
N GLU A 16 14.05 -13.18 -0.90
CA GLU A 16 14.33 -11.88 -1.49
C GLU A 16 15.79 -11.45 -1.26
N LEU A 17 16.31 -11.60 -0.04
CA LEU A 17 17.71 -11.27 0.25
C LEU A 17 18.69 -12.11 -0.57
N TYR A 18 18.37 -13.39 -0.79
CA TYR A 18 19.13 -14.23 -1.71
C TYR A 18 19.12 -13.69 -3.13
N TYR A 19 17.95 -13.28 -3.62
CA TYR A 19 17.79 -12.73 -4.96
C TYR A 19 18.57 -11.41 -5.14
N GLN A 20 18.70 -10.60 -4.09
CA GLN A 20 19.46 -9.36 -4.10
C GLN A 20 20.97 -9.55 -3.89
N SER A 21 21.39 -10.69 -3.31
CA SER A 21 22.77 -10.94 -2.92
C SER A 21 23.64 -11.43 -4.08
N ASP A 22 24.94 -11.16 -3.99
CA ASP A 22 25.93 -11.79 -4.87
C ASP A 22 26.11 -13.28 -4.52
N GLU A 23 26.58 -14.09 -5.47
CA GLU A 23 26.77 -15.57 -5.32
C GLU A 23 27.65 -15.99 -4.12
N GLN A 24 28.39 -15.05 -3.52
CA GLN A 24 29.30 -15.28 -2.40
C GLN A 24 28.69 -15.02 -1.01
N ALA A 25 27.43 -14.58 -0.93
CA ALA A 25 26.80 -14.27 0.35
C ALA A 25 26.59 -15.53 1.22
N GLU A 26 26.99 -15.43 2.49
CA GLU A 26 26.84 -16.53 3.46
C GLU A 26 25.38 -16.67 3.90
N ASN A 27 24.85 -17.90 3.84
CA ASN A 27 23.46 -18.21 4.21
C ASN A 27 23.08 -17.73 5.61
N GLU A 28 23.97 -17.97 6.59
CA GLU A 28 23.71 -17.62 7.98
C GLU A 28 23.56 -16.10 8.17
N VAL A 29 24.35 -15.31 7.44
CA VAL A 29 24.28 -13.84 7.47
C VAL A 29 22.94 -13.36 6.89
N LEU A 30 22.51 -13.90 5.74
CA LEU A 30 21.23 -13.54 5.13
C LEU A 30 20.03 -13.92 5.99
N LEU A 31 20.09 -15.10 6.65
CA LEU A 31 19.05 -15.52 7.58
C LEU A 31 18.94 -14.58 8.79
N GLN A 32 20.08 -14.22 9.39
CA GLN A 32 20.09 -13.27 10.50
C GLN A 32 19.50 -11.92 10.09
N GLU A 33 19.80 -11.46 8.88
CA GLU A 33 19.28 -10.21 8.34
C GLU A 33 17.77 -10.28 8.06
N ALA A 34 17.27 -11.37 7.48
CA ALA A 34 15.84 -11.60 7.29
C ALA A 34 15.08 -11.59 8.62
N VAL A 35 15.57 -12.32 9.63
CA VAL A 35 14.98 -12.33 10.98
C VAL A 35 14.97 -10.92 11.57
N ARG A 36 16.08 -10.17 11.44
CA ARG A 36 16.20 -8.80 11.95
C ARG A 36 15.15 -7.87 11.32
N ARG A 37 15.02 -7.89 9.99
CA ARG A 37 14.07 -7.05 9.24
C ARG A 37 12.63 -7.40 9.58
N VAL A 38 12.27 -8.69 9.62
CA VAL A 38 10.91 -9.11 9.97
C VAL A 38 10.57 -8.75 11.42
N GLN A 39 11.52 -8.84 12.35
CA GLN A 39 11.29 -8.38 13.72
C GLN A 39 11.09 -6.86 13.79
N GLN A 40 11.85 -6.08 13.01
CA GLN A 40 11.64 -4.63 12.90
C GLN A 40 10.25 -4.31 12.33
N PHE A 41 9.83 -4.99 11.26
CA PHE A 41 8.48 -4.89 10.72
C PHE A 41 7.41 -5.23 11.76
N ALA A 42 7.56 -6.33 12.51
CA ALA A 42 6.64 -6.73 13.56
C ALA A 42 6.49 -5.65 14.66
N ASN A 43 7.59 -4.98 15.02
CA ASN A 43 7.58 -3.87 15.98
C ASN A 43 6.85 -2.62 15.46
N ARG A 44 6.66 -2.49 14.15
CA ARG A 44 5.93 -1.39 13.50
C ARG A 44 4.43 -1.64 13.39
N LEU A 45 3.96 -2.89 13.54
CA LEU A 45 2.54 -3.25 13.44
C LEU A 45 1.60 -2.38 14.31
N PRO A 46 1.94 -2.02 15.57
CA PRO A 46 1.09 -1.14 16.36
C PRO A 46 0.95 0.27 15.76
N VAL A 47 2.04 0.80 15.20
CA VAL A 47 2.03 2.12 14.53
C VAL A 47 1.23 2.05 13.23
N ILE A 48 1.42 1.00 12.44
CA ILE A 48 0.63 0.76 11.22
C ILE A 48 -0.86 0.72 11.56
N ARG A 49 -1.24 0.01 12.63
CA ARG A 49 -2.63 -0.06 13.08
C ARG A 49 -3.17 1.32 13.44
N GLN A 50 -2.42 2.13 14.20
CA GLN A 50 -2.84 3.49 14.56
C GLN A 50 -3.07 4.37 13.32
N ARG A 51 -2.20 4.28 12.31
CA ARG A 51 -2.37 5.02 11.05
C ARG A 51 -3.64 4.59 10.31
N LEU A 52 -3.89 3.28 10.25
CA LEU A 52 -5.10 2.73 9.64
C LEU A 52 -6.39 3.16 10.36
N ASP A 53 -6.37 3.28 11.69
CA ASP A 53 -7.50 3.82 12.44
C ASP A 53 -7.83 5.25 12.00
N GLY A 54 -6.81 6.06 11.72
CA GLY A 54 -6.96 7.41 11.15
C GLY A 54 -7.56 7.41 9.74
N ASP A 55 -7.14 6.50 8.87
CA ASP A 55 -7.66 6.41 7.49
C ASP A 55 -9.12 5.96 7.46
N ILE A 56 -9.48 4.98 8.29
CA ILE A 56 -10.85 4.50 8.41
C ILE A 56 -11.76 5.63 8.93
N LEU A 57 -11.27 6.40 9.91
CA LEU A 57 -11.99 7.56 10.42
C LEU A 57 -12.18 8.62 9.32
N ALA A 58 -11.12 8.91 8.56
CA ALA A 58 -11.18 9.87 7.45
C ALA A 58 -12.18 9.42 6.37
N ALA A 59 -12.16 8.15 5.97
CA ALA A 59 -13.10 7.59 5.01
C ALA A 59 -14.55 7.64 5.52
N TYR A 60 -14.78 7.29 6.78
CA TYR A 60 -16.11 7.36 7.39
C TYR A 60 -16.64 8.81 7.45
N GLN A 61 -15.78 9.79 7.75
CA GLN A 61 -16.17 11.20 7.79
C GLN A 61 -16.32 11.82 6.40
N GLY A 62 -15.56 11.33 5.41
CA GLY A 62 -15.50 11.89 4.07
C GLY A 62 -16.57 11.35 3.10
N ASP A 63 -17.19 10.20 3.39
CA ASP A 63 -18.30 9.65 2.59
C ASP A 63 -19.63 9.73 3.36
N PRO A 64 -20.57 10.62 2.97
CA PRO A 64 -21.91 10.70 3.57
C PRO A 64 -22.74 9.41 3.50
N SER A 65 -22.35 8.47 2.63
CA SER A 65 -23.01 7.18 2.44
C SER A 65 -22.49 6.11 3.40
N ALA A 66 -21.37 6.37 4.09
CA ALA A 66 -20.79 5.45 5.06
C ALA A 66 -21.71 5.28 6.27
N ARG A 67 -22.13 4.04 6.53
CA ARG A 67 -23.08 3.74 7.63
C ARG A 67 -22.38 3.49 8.96
N SER A 68 -21.17 2.96 8.92
CA SER A 68 -20.34 2.69 10.11
C SER A 68 -18.86 2.58 9.71
N MET A 69 -17.96 2.67 10.70
CA MET A 69 -16.52 2.41 10.49
C MET A 69 -16.25 0.94 10.13
N ASP A 70 -17.08 0.01 10.62
CA ASP A 70 -16.95 -1.41 10.28
C ASP A 70 -17.29 -1.65 8.81
N ASP A 71 -18.32 -0.99 8.28
CA ASP A 71 -18.66 -1.06 6.84
C ASP A 71 -17.53 -0.51 5.99
N VAL A 72 -16.91 0.59 6.43
CA VAL A 72 -15.74 1.18 5.78
C VAL A 72 -14.57 0.21 5.77
N LEU A 73 -14.22 -0.35 6.92
CA LEU A 73 -13.12 -1.32 7.04
C LEU A 73 -13.33 -2.58 6.19
N LEU A 74 -14.56 -3.10 6.15
CA LEU A 74 -14.85 -4.38 5.50
C LEU A 74 -15.12 -4.28 4.00
N CYS A 75 -15.69 -3.16 3.54
CA CYS A 75 -16.24 -3.07 2.18
C CYS A 75 -15.54 -2.03 1.29
N TYR A 76 -14.75 -1.10 1.82
CA TYR A 76 -14.22 -0.01 1.00
C TYR A 76 -12.93 -0.46 0.30
N PRO A 77 -12.90 -0.52 -1.05
CA PRO A 77 -11.72 -0.95 -1.79
C PRO A 77 -10.53 -0.01 -1.58
N GLY A 78 -10.78 1.29 -1.38
CA GLY A 78 -9.76 2.27 -1.02
C GLY A 78 -9.05 1.95 0.29
N ILE A 79 -9.81 1.61 1.34
CA ILE A 79 -9.24 1.20 2.63
C ILE A 79 -8.46 -0.11 2.49
N HIS A 80 -8.96 -1.06 1.69
CA HIS A 80 -8.24 -2.31 1.42
C HIS A 80 -6.89 -2.06 0.72
N ALA A 81 -6.84 -1.14 -0.25
CA ALA A 81 -5.61 -0.74 -0.93
C ALA A 81 -4.64 -0.01 0.00
N VAL A 82 -5.12 0.96 0.79
CA VAL A 82 -4.32 1.69 1.77
C VAL A 82 -3.75 0.75 2.84
N MET A 83 -4.51 -0.24 3.30
CA MET A 83 -4.03 -1.25 4.24
C MET A 83 -2.83 -2.04 3.71
N HIS A 84 -2.91 -2.51 2.46
CA HIS A 84 -1.81 -3.21 1.82
C HIS A 84 -0.61 -2.30 1.62
N TYR A 85 -0.84 -1.07 1.16
CA TYR A 85 0.20 -0.07 1.01
C TYR A 85 0.92 0.20 2.34
N ARG A 86 0.22 0.42 3.46
CA ARG A 86 0.89 0.73 4.74
C ARG A 86 1.77 -0.41 5.25
N LEU A 87 1.37 -1.66 5.02
CA LEU A 87 2.20 -2.82 5.32
C LEU A 87 3.41 -2.91 4.37
N ALA A 88 3.16 -2.77 3.07
CA ALA A 88 4.19 -2.83 2.04
C ALA A 88 5.23 -1.72 2.16
N HIS A 89 4.79 -0.50 2.50
CA HIS A 89 5.67 0.65 2.69
C HIS A 89 6.70 0.39 3.78
N GLU A 90 6.28 -0.18 4.92
CA GLU A 90 7.21 -0.51 6.00
C GLU A 90 8.21 -1.61 5.60
N LEU A 91 7.80 -2.60 4.81
CA LEU A 91 8.74 -3.59 4.24
C LEU A 91 9.71 -2.95 3.23
N HIS A 92 9.22 -2.02 2.42
CA HIS A 92 10.04 -1.26 1.49
C HIS A 92 11.09 -0.40 2.20
N GLN A 93 10.74 0.24 3.32
CA GLN A 93 11.69 0.99 4.17
C GLN A 93 12.72 0.08 4.87
N LEU A 94 12.47 -1.24 4.91
CA LEU A 94 13.37 -2.25 5.45
C LEU A 94 14.15 -2.98 4.34
N ASP A 95 14.26 -2.36 3.16
CA ASP A 95 14.98 -2.87 1.99
C ASP A 95 14.46 -4.23 1.49
N LEU A 96 13.14 -4.48 1.60
CA LEU A 96 12.44 -5.62 1.00
C LEU A 96 11.46 -5.16 -0.12
N PRO A 97 11.97 -4.50 -1.19
CA PRO A 97 11.16 -3.90 -2.25
C PRO A 97 10.33 -4.90 -3.07
N LEU A 98 10.82 -6.12 -3.31
CA LEU A 98 10.09 -7.14 -4.09
C LEU A 98 8.87 -7.63 -3.31
N LEU A 99 9.04 -7.99 -2.03
CA LEU A 99 7.91 -8.36 -1.18
C LEU A 99 6.91 -7.21 -1.02
N ALA A 100 7.40 -5.99 -0.84
CA ALA A 100 6.57 -4.81 -0.79
C ALA A 100 5.73 -4.65 -2.07
N ARG A 101 6.35 -4.79 -3.26
CA ARG A 101 5.63 -4.69 -4.54
C ARG A 101 4.62 -5.83 -4.73
N ILE A 102 4.94 -7.06 -4.33
CA ILE A 102 4.00 -8.19 -4.37
C ILE A 102 2.73 -7.88 -3.57
N ILE A 103 2.88 -7.27 -2.38
CA ILE A 103 1.74 -6.90 -1.53
C ILE A 103 0.88 -5.81 -2.19
N THR A 104 1.49 -4.77 -2.77
CA THR A 104 0.73 -3.70 -3.45
C THR A 104 0.08 -4.18 -4.74
N GLU A 105 0.73 -5.06 -5.52
CA GLU A 105 0.14 -5.67 -6.72
C GLU A 105 -1.05 -6.57 -6.40
N LYS A 106 -1.00 -7.28 -5.26
CA LYS A 106 -2.17 -8.03 -4.78
C LYS A 106 -3.35 -7.10 -4.54
N ALA A 107 -3.11 -5.97 -3.88
CA ALA A 107 -4.16 -4.97 -3.66
C ALA A 107 -4.66 -4.37 -4.97
N HIS A 108 -3.75 -4.05 -5.90
CA HIS A 108 -4.08 -3.57 -7.23
C HIS A 108 -5.00 -4.54 -7.97
N SER A 109 -4.67 -5.84 -7.98
CA SER A 109 -5.49 -6.86 -8.64
C SER A 109 -6.91 -6.98 -8.07
N GLN A 110 -7.10 -6.67 -6.79
CA GLN A 110 -8.38 -6.81 -6.08
C GLN A 110 -9.24 -5.53 -6.12
N THR A 111 -8.61 -4.37 -6.24
CA THR A 111 -9.27 -3.06 -6.06
C THR A 111 -9.19 -2.16 -7.30
N GLY A 112 -8.25 -2.44 -8.21
CA GLY A 112 -7.91 -1.57 -9.33
C GLY A 112 -7.13 -0.32 -8.95
N ILE A 113 -6.62 -0.22 -7.72
CA ILE A 113 -5.81 0.90 -7.20
C ILE A 113 -4.34 0.47 -7.17
N ASP A 114 -3.48 1.07 -7.99
CA ASP A 114 -2.03 0.85 -7.95
C ASP A 114 -1.36 1.89 -7.05
N ILE A 115 -0.74 1.46 -5.96
CA ILE A 115 0.06 2.32 -5.09
C ILE A 115 1.46 1.73 -5.01
N HIS A 116 2.46 2.45 -5.50
CA HIS A 116 3.84 2.01 -5.35
C HIS A 116 4.23 1.98 -3.85
N PRO A 117 4.89 0.92 -3.35
CA PRO A 117 5.23 0.81 -1.93
C PRO A 117 6.19 1.92 -1.45
N GLY A 118 7.03 2.46 -2.34
CA GLY A 118 7.90 3.60 -2.06
C GLY A 118 7.21 4.97 -1.92
N ALA A 119 5.94 5.10 -2.33
CA ALA A 119 5.20 6.36 -2.21
C ALA A 119 5.11 6.83 -0.75
N GLN A 120 5.09 8.14 -0.52
CA GLN A 120 4.91 8.73 0.81
C GLN A 120 3.51 9.33 0.94
N ILE A 121 2.67 8.64 1.72
CA ILE A 121 1.27 9.00 1.96
C ILE A 121 1.08 9.35 3.44
N ASP A 122 0.42 10.48 3.68
CA ASP A 122 0.14 10.99 5.01
C ASP A 122 -0.94 10.17 5.75
N ASP A 123 -1.20 10.53 7.00
CA ASP A 123 -2.26 9.91 7.81
C ASP A 123 -3.64 10.48 7.45
N GLY A 124 -4.69 9.68 7.65
CA GLY A 124 -6.06 10.11 7.31
C GLY A 124 -6.29 10.14 5.80
N PHE A 125 -5.60 9.29 5.06
CA PHE A 125 -5.71 9.19 3.60
C PHE A 125 -6.76 8.15 3.23
N PHE A 126 -7.68 8.51 2.34
CA PHE A 126 -8.59 7.54 1.76
C PHE A 126 -8.93 7.82 0.29
N ILE A 127 -9.31 6.76 -0.41
CA ILE A 127 -9.66 6.77 -1.83
C ILE A 127 -11.12 6.30 -1.93
N ASP A 128 -11.97 7.10 -2.57
CA ASP A 128 -13.36 6.71 -2.83
C ASP A 128 -13.51 6.15 -4.25
N HIS A 129 -14.20 5.00 -4.36
CA HIS A 129 -14.30 4.10 -5.51
C HIS A 129 -12.97 3.54 -6.05
N GLY A 130 -12.00 4.40 -6.35
CA GLY A 130 -10.58 4.09 -6.53
C GLY A 130 -10.13 3.31 -7.77
N THR A 131 -11.01 2.62 -8.49
CA THR A 131 -10.60 1.88 -9.70
C THR A 131 -9.92 2.80 -10.73
N GLY A 132 -8.68 2.50 -11.11
CA GLY A 132 -7.87 3.29 -12.04
C GLY A 132 -6.96 4.33 -11.38
N VAL A 133 -6.93 4.44 -10.05
CA VAL A 133 -5.94 5.26 -9.34
C VAL A 133 -4.55 4.65 -9.50
N VAL A 134 -3.56 5.49 -9.81
CA VAL A 134 -2.14 5.12 -9.82
C VAL A 134 -1.33 6.16 -9.03
N ILE A 135 -0.59 5.71 -8.01
CA ILE A 135 0.30 6.53 -7.17
C ILE A 135 1.73 6.01 -7.35
N GLY A 136 2.60 6.82 -7.94
CA GLY A 136 3.98 6.44 -8.28
C GLY A 136 4.94 6.43 -7.10
N GLU A 137 6.12 5.83 -7.30
CA GLU A 137 7.17 5.70 -6.27
C GLU A 137 7.62 7.02 -5.66
N THR A 138 7.77 8.05 -6.50
CA THR A 138 8.27 9.37 -6.09
C THR A 138 7.17 10.29 -5.58
N ALA A 139 5.91 9.82 -5.50
CA ALA A 139 4.82 10.61 -4.96
C ALA A 139 5.09 10.92 -3.48
N SER A 140 5.06 12.22 -3.14
CA SER A 140 5.36 12.71 -1.81
C SER A 140 4.21 13.55 -1.26
N SER A 141 4.01 13.56 0.06
CA SER A 141 2.97 14.34 0.75
C SER A 141 1.56 14.13 0.16
N VAL A 142 1.22 12.90 -0.23
CA VAL A 142 -0.10 12.59 -0.77
C VAL A 142 -1.13 12.66 0.35
N ASN A 143 -2.09 13.57 0.22
CA ASN A 143 -3.06 13.88 1.27
C ASN A 143 -4.51 14.04 0.77
N GLU A 144 -5.39 14.18 1.76
CA GLU A 144 -6.77 14.66 1.71
C GLU A 144 -7.83 13.77 1.06
N TYR A 145 -7.83 13.49 -0.24
CA TYR A 145 -8.95 12.72 -0.84
C TYR A 145 -8.72 12.43 -2.33
N VAL A 146 -8.89 11.18 -2.77
CA VAL A 146 -8.94 10.86 -4.21
C VAL A 146 -10.35 10.41 -4.59
N PHE A 147 -11.06 11.26 -5.33
CA PHE A 147 -12.43 10.98 -5.82
C PHE A 147 -12.44 10.73 -7.32
N ILE A 148 -12.87 9.53 -7.74
CA ILE A 148 -13.09 9.22 -9.16
C ILE A 148 -14.59 9.26 -9.46
N LYS A 149 -15.04 10.26 -10.25
CA LYS A 149 -16.39 10.27 -10.82
C LYS A 149 -16.46 9.32 -12.01
N PRO A 150 -17.37 8.33 -12.06
CA PRO A 150 -17.54 7.50 -13.25
C PRO A 150 -17.86 8.37 -14.47
N SER A 151 -17.04 8.24 -15.52
CA SER A 151 -17.27 8.90 -16.81
C SER A 151 -18.02 7.95 -17.73
N PRO A 152 -19.04 8.41 -18.48
CA PRO A 152 -19.72 7.57 -19.47
C PRO A 152 -18.83 7.18 -20.67
N TRP A 153 -17.59 7.68 -20.75
CA TRP A 153 -16.69 7.50 -21.90
C TRP A 153 -15.50 6.54 -21.65
N GLY A 154 -15.44 5.85 -20.51
CA GLY A 154 -14.38 4.86 -20.22
C GLY A 154 -13.86 4.95 -18.79
N PRO A 155 -12.92 4.05 -18.40
CA PRO A 155 -12.29 4.10 -17.09
C PRO A 155 -11.48 5.39 -16.93
N ASN A 156 -11.68 6.10 -15.82
CA ASN A 156 -10.87 7.27 -15.50
C ASN A 156 -9.56 6.79 -14.87
N VAL A 157 -8.42 7.24 -15.40
CA VAL A 157 -7.13 7.07 -14.74
C VAL A 157 -6.75 8.38 -14.08
N SER A 158 -6.50 8.35 -12.78
CA SER A 158 -6.06 9.52 -12.01
C SER A 158 -4.63 9.28 -11.54
N LEU A 159 -3.74 10.21 -11.87
CA LEU A 159 -2.35 10.21 -11.42
C LEU A 159 -2.20 11.25 -10.30
N VAL A 160 -1.52 10.87 -9.23
CA VAL A 160 -1.06 11.82 -8.21
C VAL A 160 0.36 12.24 -8.58
N GLY A 161 0.59 13.55 -8.72
CA GLY A 161 1.88 14.12 -9.11
C GLY A 161 2.92 14.10 -7.97
N GLU A 162 4.16 14.47 -8.29
CA GLU A 162 5.28 14.51 -7.32
C GLU A 162 5.03 15.46 -6.14
N ASP A 163 4.16 16.47 -6.32
CA ASP A 163 3.76 17.47 -5.34
C ASP A 163 2.58 17.04 -4.45
N GLY A 164 2.15 15.78 -4.55
CA GLY A 164 1.01 15.24 -3.80
C GLY A 164 -0.34 15.73 -4.29
N GLN A 165 -0.38 16.62 -5.29
CA GLN A 165 -1.63 17.10 -5.89
C GLN A 165 -2.16 16.09 -6.91
N LEU A 166 -3.49 15.98 -7.00
CA LEU A 166 -4.16 15.23 -8.05
C LEU A 166 -3.85 15.88 -9.41
N GLN A 167 -2.86 15.32 -10.12
CA GLN A 167 -2.48 15.79 -11.43
C GLN A 167 -3.25 15.00 -12.49
N LYS A 168 -4.35 15.61 -12.95
CA LYS A 168 -5.07 15.27 -14.20
C LYS A 168 -5.84 13.94 -14.16
N ILE A 169 -7.16 14.04 -14.29
CA ILE A 169 -8.00 12.93 -14.77
C ILE A 169 -7.62 12.71 -16.25
N ILE A 170 -6.82 11.69 -16.54
CA ILE A 170 -6.55 11.31 -17.93
C ILE A 170 -7.71 10.44 -18.38
N LEU A 171 -8.62 11.05 -19.14
CA LEU A 171 -9.56 10.32 -19.99
C LEU A 171 -8.73 9.65 -21.08
N ALA A 172 -8.46 8.35 -20.97
CA ALA A 172 -7.85 7.60 -22.06
C ALA A 172 -8.84 7.54 -23.23
N PRO A 173 -8.54 8.09 -24.42
CA PRO A 173 -9.35 7.81 -25.59
C PRO A 173 -9.12 6.34 -25.99
N TYR A 174 -10.19 5.57 -26.18
CA TYR A 174 -10.10 4.31 -26.89
C TYR A 174 -9.64 4.60 -28.33
N TYR A 175 -8.54 3.96 -28.75
CA TYR A 175 -8.14 3.87 -30.16
C TYR A 175 -9.05 2.90 -30.91
#